data_AF-A0A836VES6-F1
#
_entry.id   AF-A0A836VES6-F1
#
_cell.length_a   1.000
_cell.length_b   1.000
_cell.length_c   1.000
_cell.angle_alpha   90.00
_cell.angle_beta   90.00
_cell.angle_gamma   90.00
#
_symmetry.space_group_name_H-M   'P 1'
#
loop_
_entity.id
_entity.type
_entity.pdbx_description
1 polymer ?
#
loop_
_entity_poly.entity_id
_entity_poly.type
_entity_poly.pdbx_seq_one_letter_code
_entity_poly.pdbx_strand_id
1 'polypeptide(L)'
;MCLMKDATAALARSITWAGSQQAYYTARLMVDKDLANDFYRAYAYFRWVDDIIDISSQSNHERISFINRQRELIDRLYRNKRPDDLTAEEEIVADLISHDKEEDSGLQSFIRNMLAIIAFDAYRKGRLISQQELTWYNNCLGKSVTDGLQYFIGNGRPYPATDNRCLAAIAAHITHLLRDMLPDTANGFSNIPRECLEAHGISPKDVESAPFRAWVQNQVGQARVYFREGKRYLDELDVLRCKIVGYWYCARLEGVLSTIERDGYILRAVYNERHKLFTVLKIAWLGVRYLLKISLAASSFGRCTLILRSRRPGRSTAGSIRSCRLEAPITMTFSSDSTPSISARNCATTVASMSDEMPEPRMRKRESISSKKMTTGTSWLAFSRAFLNTSRSLLSVSPTYLFSSSGPLTLRK
;
A
#
# COMPACT_ATOMS: atom_id res chain seq x y z
N MET A 1 -26.84 6.28 16.43
CA MET A 1 -26.35 5.82 15.11
C MET A 1 -25.37 6.81 14.47
N CYS A 2 -25.76 8.01 14.03
CA CYS A 2 -24.83 8.93 13.32
C CYS A 2 -23.56 9.27 14.12
N LEU A 3 -23.68 9.60 15.42
CA LEU A 3 -22.55 9.89 16.31
C LEU A 3 -21.54 8.72 16.46
N MET A 4 -22.00 7.46 16.35
CA MET A 4 -21.09 6.30 16.40
C MET A 4 -20.33 6.12 15.08
N LYS A 5 -20.97 6.41 13.93
CA LYS A 5 -20.31 6.36 12.63
C LYS A 5 -19.15 7.35 12.53
N ASP A 6 -19.30 8.54 13.10
CA ASP A 6 -18.19 9.51 13.15
C ASP A 6 -17.07 9.06 14.10
N ALA A 7 -17.42 8.38 15.21
CA ALA A 7 -16.44 7.82 16.15
C ALA A 7 -15.59 6.70 15.54
N THR A 8 -16.20 5.74 14.82
CA THR A 8 -15.45 4.64 14.17
C THR A 8 -14.50 5.18 13.08
N ALA A 9 -14.93 6.19 12.32
CA ALA A 9 -14.05 6.86 11.34
C ALA A 9 -12.86 7.60 12.00
N ALA A 10 -13.10 8.28 13.12
CA ALA A 10 -12.04 8.99 13.85
C ALA A 10 -11.00 8.02 14.44
N LEU A 11 -11.46 6.94 15.09
CA LEU A 11 -10.60 5.88 15.61
C LEU A 11 -9.78 5.22 14.49
N ALA A 12 -10.44 4.86 13.39
CA ALA A 12 -9.79 4.21 12.26
C ALA A 12 -8.72 5.10 11.58
N ARG A 13 -8.96 6.40 11.46
CA ARG A 13 -7.93 7.37 10.99
C ARG A 13 -6.73 7.42 11.94
N SER A 14 -6.95 7.38 13.25
CA SER A 14 -5.89 7.38 14.27
C SER A 14 -5.01 6.14 14.16
N ILE A 15 -5.64 4.95 14.13
CA ILE A 15 -4.95 3.66 13.95
C ILE A 15 -4.18 3.64 12.62
N THR A 16 -4.80 4.11 11.53
CA THR A 16 -4.12 4.16 10.22
C THR A 16 -2.91 5.10 10.24
N TRP A 17 -3.03 6.30 10.83
CA TRP A 17 -1.92 7.24 10.95
C TRP A 17 -0.75 6.68 11.75
N ALA A 18 -1.04 6.02 12.88
CA ALA A 18 -0.03 5.38 13.74
C ALA A 18 0.62 4.16 13.07
N GLY A 19 -0.16 3.33 12.38
CA GLY A 19 0.32 2.10 11.73
C GLY A 19 1.01 2.31 10.38
N SER A 20 0.57 3.27 9.56
CA SER A 20 1.28 3.70 8.35
C SER A 20 0.83 5.08 7.85
N GLN A 21 1.73 6.07 7.96
CA GLN A 21 1.55 7.37 7.32
C GLN A 21 1.43 7.24 5.79
N GLN A 22 2.09 6.26 5.17
CA GLN A 22 1.99 6.02 3.72
C GLN A 22 0.58 5.54 3.34
N ALA A 23 -0.03 4.64 4.12
CA ALA A 23 -1.42 4.23 3.93
C ALA A 23 -2.35 5.42 4.11
N TYR A 24 -2.11 6.23 5.14
CA TYR A 24 -2.90 7.41 5.45
C TYR A 24 -2.89 8.44 4.31
N TYR A 25 -1.71 8.77 3.75
CA TYR A 25 -1.62 9.69 2.62
C TYR A 25 -2.14 9.08 1.31
N THR A 26 -2.00 7.76 1.10
CA THR A 26 -2.58 7.10 -0.07
C THR A 26 -4.10 7.16 -0.04
N ALA A 27 -4.72 6.90 1.11
CA ALA A 27 -6.15 7.10 1.33
C ALA A 27 -6.57 8.55 1.01
N ARG A 28 -5.87 9.53 1.59
CA ARG A 28 -6.19 10.96 1.43
C ARG A 28 -6.06 11.48 -0.01
N LEU A 29 -5.18 10.89 -0.83
CA LEU A 29 -4.85 11.39 -2.18
C LEU A 29 -5.44 10.56 -3.32
N MET A 30 -5.65 9.26 -3.12
CA MET A 30 -5.97 8.31 -4.21
C MET A 30 -7.36 7.67 -4.06
N VAL A 31 -7.83 7.39 -2.85
CA VAL A 31 -9.13 6.75 -2.61
C VAL A 31 -10.28 7.70 -3.00
N ASP A 32 -11.43 7.13 -3.37
CA ASP A 32 -12.65 7.88 -3.64
C ASP A 32 -13.13 8.64 -2.40
N LYS A 33 -13.57 9.88 -2.58
CA LYS A 33 -13.72 10.85 -1.46
C LYS A 33 -14.74 10.41 -0.43
N ASP A 34 -15.81 9.78 -0.90
CA ASP A 34 -16.89 9.13 -0.16
C ASP A 34 -16.41 7.85 0.56
N LEU A 35 -15.51 7.08 -0.06
CA LEU A 35 -14.95 5.84 0.51
C LEU A 35 -13.72 6.04 1.39
N ALA A 36 -13.15 7.24 1.48
CA ALA A 36 -11.93 7.50 2.25
C ALA A 36 -12.04 7.05 3.72
N ASN A 37 -13.21 7.24 4.35
CA ASN A 37 -13.46 6.77 5.71
C ASN A 37 -13.51 5.24 5.80
N ASP A 38 -14.11 4.57 4.83
CA ASP A 38 -14.24 3.12 4.81
C ASP A 38 -12.91 2.43 4.47
N PHE A 39 -12.06 3.07 3.68
CA PHE A 39 -10.65 2.66 3.55
C PHE A 39 -9.91 2.74 4.88
N TYR A 40 -10.06 3.83 5.65
CA TYR A 40 -9.45 3.93 6.98
C TYR A 40 -9.98 2.81 7.90
N ARG A 41 -11.29 2.53 7.88
CA ARG A 41 -11.89 1.42 8.66
C ARG A 41 -11.29 0.07 8.27
N ALA A 42 -11.20 -0.22 6.97
CA ALA A 42 -10.61 -1.44 6.44
C ALA A 42 -9.14 -1.62 6.90
N TYR A 43 -8.31 -0.59 6.73
CA TYR A 43 -6.91 -0.64 7.16
C TYR A 43 -6.80 -0.82 8.68
N ALA A 44 -7.56 -0.04 9.46
CA ALA A 44 -7.50 -0.07 10.91
C ALA A 44 -7.95 -1.40 11.50
N TYR A 45 -9.05 -1.97 10.99
CA TYR A 45 -9.53 -3.28 11.42
C TYR A 45 -8.50 -4.37 11.14
N PHE A 46 -8.02 -4.49 9.89
CA PHE A 46 -7.06 -5.54 9.57
C PHE A 46 -5.72 -5.34 10.29
N ARG A 47 -5.28 -4.10 10.51
CA ARG A 47 -4.09 -3.84 11.34
C ARG A 47 -4.29 -4.28 12.79
N TRP A 48 -5.46 -4.06 13.37
CA TRP A 48 -5.76 -4.47 14.74
C TRP A 48 -5.86 -6.00 14.89
N VAL A 49 -6.57 -6.68 13.97
CA VAL A 49 -6.64 -8.15 13.96
C VAL A 49 -5.23 -8.72 13.84
N ASP A 50 -4.42 -8.18 12.93
CA ASP A 50 -3.03 -8.55 12.71
C ASP A 50 -2.14 -8.38 13.96
N ASP A 51 -2.14 -7.19 14.57
CA ASP A 51 -1.39 -6.91 15.81
C ASP A 51 -1.77 -7.88 16.95
N ILE A 52 -3.01 -8.37 17.01
CA ILE A 52 -3.43 -9.37 18.00
C ILE A 52 -2.81 -10.75 17.72
N ILE A 53 -2.78 -11.18 16.46
CA ILE A 53 -2.24 -12.48 16.02
C ILE A 53 -0.71 -12.52 16.19
N ASP A 54 -0.02 -11.41 15.96
CA ASP A 54 1.44 -11.34 15.95
C ASP A 54 2.07 -10.94 17.29
N ILE A 55 1.46 -10.00 18.04
CA ILE A 55 2.06 -9.40 19.23
C ILE A 55 1.39 -9.88 20.53
N SER A 56 0.05 -9.89 20.59
CA SER A 56 -0.64 -9.98 21.90
C SER A 56 -1.03 -11.39 22.35
N SER A 57 -1.24 -12.35 21.44
CA SER A 57 -1.67 -13.69 21.84
C SER A 57 -0.55 -14.44 22.58
N GLN A 58 -0.78 -14.82 23.84
CA GLN A 58 0.21 -15.54 24.65
C GLN A 58 0.24 -17.03 24.31
N SER A 59 -0.86 -17.56 23.77
CA SER A 59 -1.02 -18.96 23.40
C SER A 59 -1.64 -19.16 22.02
N ASN A 60 -1.39 -20.33 21.43
CA ASN A 60 -2.08 -20.78 20.21
C ASN A 60 -3.61 -20.82 20.39
N HIS A 61 -4.10 -21.20 21.57
CA HIS A 61 -5.53 -21.32 21.83
C HIS A 61 -6.25 -19.96 21.78
N GLU A 62 -5.71 -18.93 22.43
CA GLU A 62 -6.27 -17.57 22.38
C GLU A 62 -6.29 -17.03 20.95
N ARG A 63 -5.18 -17.22 20.21
CA ARG A 63 -5.02 -16.78 18.82
C ARG A 63 -6.07 -17.41 17.89
N ILE A 64 -6.30 -18.72 18.03
CA ILE A 64 -7.30 -19.45 17.25
C ILE A 64 -8.74 -19.12 17.71
N SER A 65 -8.98 -18.91 19.00
CA SER A 65 -10.28 -18.47 19.51
C SER A 65 -10.65 -17.08 18.97
N PHE A 66 -9.72 -16.13 19.02
CA PHE A 66 -9.90 -14.77 18.51
C PHE A 66 -10.24 -14.76 17.01
N ILE A 67 -9.45 -15.45 16.17
CA ILE A 67 -9.72 -15.45 14.72
C ILE A 67 -11.03 -16.15 14.38
N ASN A 68 -11.43 -17.18 15.14
CA ASN A 68 -12.76 -17.80 14.99
C ASN A 68 -13.89 -16.82 15.33
N ARG A 69 -13.77 -16.03 16.42
CA ARG A 69 -14.72 -14.94 16.71
C ARG A 69 -14.79 -13.93 15.56
N GLN A 70 -13.65 -13.51 15.00
CA GLN A 70 -13.64 -12.56 13.88
C GLN A 70 -14.29 -13.13 12.60
N ARG A 71 -14.10 -14.43 12.32
CA ARG A 71 -14.79 -15.12 11.22
C ARG A 71 -16.30 -15.18 11.43
N GLU A 72 -16.76 -15.59 12.61
CA GLU A 72 -18.19 -15.63 12.94
C GLU A 72 -18.82 -14.23 12.89
N LEU A 73 -18.14 -13.23 13.43
CA LEU A 73 -18.55 -11.82 13.40
C LEU A 73 -18.79 -11.34 11.97
N ILE A 74 -17.82 -11.53 11.08
CA ILE A 74 -17.93 -11.10 9.68
C ILE A 74 -19.06 -11.85 8.95
N ASP A 75 -19.19 -13.17 9.15
CA ASP A 75 -20.32 -13.93 8.57
C ASP A 75 -21.68 -13.51 9.12
N ARG A 76 -21.77 -13.12 10.40
CA ARG A 76 -22.98 -12.58 11.02
C ARG A 76 -23.33 -11.19 10.49
N LEU A 77 -22.34 -10.32 10.33
CA LEU A 77 -22.53 -8.96 9.80
C LEU A 77 -23.05 -8.98 8.35
N TYR A 78 -22.46 -9.80 7.47
CA TYR A 78 -22.98 -9.97 6.09
C TYR A 78 -24.38 -10.60 6.03
N ARG A 79 -24.80 -11.33 7.08
CA ARG A 79 -26.17 -11.84 7.25
C ARG A 79 -27.11 -10.84 7.94
N ASN A 80 -26.69 -9.58 8.10
CA ASN A 80 -27.42 -8.52 8.83
C ASN A 80 -27.73 -8.85 10.30
N LYS A 81 -26.95 -9.74 10.94
CA LYS A 81 -27.11 -10.19 12.34
C LYS A 81 -26.04 -9.58 13.26
N ARG A 82 -26.06 -8.25 13.40
CA ARG A 82 -25.13 -7.51 14.26
C ARG A 82 -25.21 -8.00 15.72
N PRO A 83 -24.08 -8.37 16.37
CA PRO A 83 -24.03 -8.63 17.81
C PRO A 83 -24.17 -7.34 18.63
N ASP A 84 -24.61 -7.47 19.89
CA ASP A 84 -24.72 -6.35 20.84
C ASP A 84 -23.43 -6.14 21.65
N ASP A 85 -22.50 -7.11 21.65
CA ASP A 85 -21.29 -7.18 22.49
C ASP A 85 -19.98 -6.83 21.75
N LEU A 86 -20.03 -5.89 20.80
CA LEU A 86 -18.86 -5.53 19.99
C LEU A 86 -17.84 -4.69 20.77
N THR A 87 -16.53 -4.97 20.60
CA THR A 87 -15.48 -4.03 21.02
C THR A 87 -15.42 -2.80 20.11
N ALA A 88 -14.73 -1.75 20.55
CA ALA A 88 -14.55 -0.52 19.75
C ALA A 88 -13.86 -0.76 18.39
N GLU A 89 -13.10 -1.84 18.26
CA GLU A 89 -12.42 -2.26 17.04
C GLU A 89 -13.29 -3.20 16.18
N GLU A 90 -14.13 -4.03 16.79
CA GLU A 90 -15.15 -4.82 16.08
C GLU A 90 -16.27 -3.93 15.51
N GLU A 91 -16.59 -2.83 16.20
CA GLU A 91 -17.44 -1.73 15.73
C GLU A 91 -16.93 -1.13 14.40
N ILE A 92 -15.61 -1.09 14.17
CA ILE A 92 -15.02 -0.57 12.92
C ILE A 92 -15.44 -1.42 11.71
N VAL A 93 -15.34 -2.76 11.83
CA VAL A 93 -15.75 -3.66 10.73
C VAL A 93 -17.27 -3.76 10.61
N ALA A 94 -18.00 -3.66 11.72
CA ALA A 94 -19.46 -3.63 11.70
C ALA A 94 -20.01 -2.40 10.97
N ASP A 95 -19.42 -1.22 11.18
CA ASP A 95 -19.79 -0.01 10.45
C ASP A 95 -19.38 -0.08 8.97
N LEU A 96 -18.18 -0.59 8.68
CA LEU A 96 -17.69 -0.80 7.30
C LEU A 96 -18.61 -1.72 6.50
N ILE A 97 -18.95 -2.90 7.03
CA ILE A 97 -19.88 -3.83 6.38
C ILE A 97 -21.29 -3.22 6.29
N SER A 98 -21.70 -2.37 7.24
CA SER A 98 -22.99 -1.66 7.15
C SER A 98 -23.07 -0.66 5.99
N HIS A 99 -21.94 -0.26 5.39
CA HIS A 99 -21.90 0.59 4.21
C HIS A 99 -21.86 -0.20 2.90
N ASP A 100 -21.57 -1.49 2.96
CA ASP A 100 -21.74 -2.38 1.81
C ASP A 100 -23.23 -2.50 1.46
N LYS A 101 -23.54 -2.42 0.17
CA LYS A 101 -24.90 -2.44 -0.39
C LYS A 101 -25.05 -3.38 -1.57
N GLU A 102 -23.94 -3.91 -2.07
CA GLU A 102 -23.91 -4.77 -3.24
C GLU A 102 -23.72 -6.22 -2.76
N GLU A 103 -24.47 -7.14 -3.34
CA GLU A 103 -24.24 -8.57 -3.14
C GLU A 103 -22.97 -8.98 -3.89
N ASP A 104 -22.12 -9.81 -3.25
CA ASP A 104 -20.81 -10.23 -3.76
C ASP A 104 -19.88 -9.07 -4.18
N SER A 105 -19.96 -7.95 -3.46
CA SER A 105 -19.18 -6.73 -3.73
C SER A 105 -17.65 -6.94 -3.69
N GLY A 106 -16.92 -6.01 -4.31
CA GLY A 106 -15.46 -5.93 -4.19
C GLY A 106 -14.98 -5.78 -2.73
N LEU A 107 -15.75 -5.10 -1.87
CA LEU A 107 -15.48 -4.96 -0.44
C LEU A 107 -15.66 -6.29 0.30
N GLN A 108 -16.74 -7.03 0.02
CA GLN A 108 -16.98 -8.36 0.56
C GLN A 108 -15.88 -9.35 0.15
N SER A 109 -15.44 -9.32 -1.12
CA SER A 109 -14.30 -10.11 -1.56
C SER A 109 -13.02 -9.73 -0.83
N PHE A 110 -12.69 -8.44 -0.76
CA PHE A 110 -11.51 -7.94 -0.05
C PHE A 110 -11.51 -8.37 1.43
N ILE A 111 -12.61 -8.14 2.16
CA ILE A 111 -12.71 -8.46 3.59
C ILE A 111 -12.57 -9.96 3.84
N ARG A 112 -13.29 -10.80 3.07
CA ARG A 112 -13.25 -12.26 3.23
C ARG A 112 -11.87 -12.84 2.91
N ASN A 113 -11.21 -12.37 1.86
CA ASN A 113 -9.88 -12.85 1.51
C ASN A 113 -8.81 -12.35 2.50
N MET A 114 -8.82 -11.07 2.92
CA MET A 114 -7.89 -10.59 3.98
C MET A 114 -8.02 -11.40 5.27
N LEU A 115 -9.24 -11.66 5.75
CA LEU A 115 -9.45 -12.44 6.95
C LEU A 115 -8.98 -13.90 6.79
N ALA A 116 -9.23 -14.51 5.62
CA ALA A 116 -8.78 -15.88 5.34
C ALA A 116 -7.25 -16.00 5.39
N ILE A 117 -6.53 -14.98 4.93
CA ILE A 117 -5.07 -14.93 4.98
C ILE A 117 -4.56 -14.80 6.41
N ILE A 118 -5.07 -13.83 7.18
CA ILE A 118 -4.66 -13.63 8.58
C ILE A 118 -4.99 -14.89 9.42
N ALA A 119 -6.10 -15.58 9.10
CA ALA A 119 -6.39 -16.88 9.68
C ALA A 119 -5.37 -17.96 9.28
N PHE A 120 -4.97 -18.01 8.02
CA PHE A 120 -3.92 -18.94 7.57
C PHE A 120 -2.58 -18.68 8.30
N ASP A 121 -2.17 -17.43 8.47
CA ASP A 121 -1.01 -17.06 9.30
C ASP A 121 -1.19 -17.50 10.77
N ALA A 122 -2.38 -17.29 11.35
CA ALA A 122 -2.71 -17.78 12.69
C ALA A 122 -2.58 -19.31 12.83
N TYR A 123 -3.00 -20.10 11.84
CA TYR A 123 -2.90 -21.57 11.86
C TYR A 123 -1.53 -22.14 11.42
N ARG A 124 -0.67 -21.37 10.75
CA ARG A 124 0.61 -21.91 10.19
C ARG A 124 1.86 -21.63 11.02
N LYS A 125 1.84 -20.68 11.95
CA LYS A 125 2.99 -20.38 12.81
C LYS A 125 3.44 -21.64 13.57
N GLY A 126 4.69 -22.05 13.37
CA GLY A 126 5.30 -23.26 13.92
C GLY A 126 5.23 -24.52 13.03
N ARG A 127 4.63 -24.45 11.83
CA ARG A 127 4.60 -25.58 10.87
C ARG A 127 5.08 -25.21 9.47
N LEU A 128 5.50 -26.22 8.72
CA LEU A 128 5.75 -26.11 7.28
C LEU A 128 4.42 -26.06 6.51
N ILE A 129 4.41 -25.27 5.43
CA ILE A 129 3.32 -25.20 4.45
C ILE A 129 3.63 -26.07 3.23
N SER A 130 2.60 -26.50 2.53
CA SER A 130 2.69 -27.15 1.21
C SER A 130 2.78 -26.13 0.07
N GLN A 131 3.21 -26.58 -1.11
CA GLN A 131 3.19 -25.80 -2.34
C GLN A 131 1.75 -25.41 -2.73
N GLN A 132 0.77 -26.28 -2.44
CA GLN A 132 -0.65 -25.99 -2.65
C GLN A 132 -1.13 -24.85 -1.74
N GLU A 133 -0.79 -24.88 -0.44
CA GLU A 133 -1.11 -23.81 0.50
C GLU A 133 -0.45 -22.48 0.12
N LEU A 134 0.84 -22.49 -0.28
CA LEU A 134 1.51 -21.28 -0.77
C LEU A 134 0.83 -20.71 -2.02
N THR A 135 0.38 -21.57 -2.93
CA THR A 135 -0.35 -21.16 -4.14
C THR A 135 -1.73 -20.57 -3.80
N TRP A 136 -2.45 -21.18 -2.86
CA TRP A 136 -3.70 -20.66 -2.34
C TRP A 136 -3.50 -19.29 -1.66
N TYR A 137 -2.47 -19.14 -0.83
CA TYR A 137 -2.14 -17.87 -0.14
C TYR A 137 -1.87 -16.77 -1.19
N ASN A 138 -0.95 -17.03 -2.12
CA ASN A 138 -0.66 -16.13 -3.25
C ASN A 138 -1.94 -15.65 -3.96
N ASN A 139 -2.82 -16.57 -4.35
CA ASN A 139 -4.05 -16.25 -5.07
C ASN A 139 -5.07 -15.50 -4.20
N CYS A 140 -5.24 -15.87 -2.93
CA CYS A 140 -6.15 -15.25 -1.99
C CYS A 140 -5.75 -13.78 -1.74
N LEU A 141 -4.47 -13.52 -1.50
CA LEU A 141 -3.95 -12.16 -1.34
C LEU A 141 -4.01 -11.37 -2.63
N GLY A 142 -3.62 -11.98 -3.75
CA GLY A 142 -3.71 -11.37 -5.08
C GLY A 142 -5.12 -10.87 -5.39
N LYS A 143 -6.13 -11.70 -5.11
CA LYS A 143 -7.55 -11.33 -5.23
C LYS A 143 -7.93 -10.23 -4.25
N SER A 144 -7.63 -10.40 -2.97
CA SER A 144 -7.92 -9.43 -1.91
C SER A 144 -7.44 -8.01 -2.27
N VAL A 145 -6.15 -7.87 -2.54
CA VAL A 145 -5.52 -6.58 -2.86
C VAL A 145 -6.10 -5.97 -4.13
N THR A 146 -6.37 -6.79 -5.16
CA THR A 146 -6.94 -6.32 -6.42
C THR A 146 -8.36 -5.79 -6.23
N ASP A 147 -9.22 -6.58 -5.61
CA ASP A 147 -10.63 -6.25 -5.40
C ASP A 147 -10.77 -5.04 -4.47
N GLY A 148 -9.93 -4.93 -3.42
CA GLY A 148 -9.87 -3.76 -2.53
C GLY A 148 -9.36 -2.48 -3.21
N LEU A 149 -8.31 -2.55 -4.04
CA LEU A 149 -7.83 -1.41 -4.82
C LEU A 149 -8.91 -0.89 -5.79
N GLN A 150 -9.65 -1.80 -6.42
CA GLN A 150 -10.71 -1.47 -7.35
C GLN A 150 -11.90 -0.82 -6.65
N TYR A 151 -12.34 -1.40 -5.53
CA TYR A 151 -13.40 -0.86 -4.69
C TYR A 151 -13.07 0.53 -4.16
N PHE A 152 -11.89 0.74 -3.56
CA PHE A 152 -11.59 2.01 -2.89
C PHE A 152 -11.11 3.16 -3.82
N ILE A 153 -10.51 2.89 -4.98
CA ILE A 153 -9.83 3.94 -5.80
C ILE A 153 -10.56 4.25 -7.12
N GLY A 154 -11.47 3.38 -7.55
CA GLY A 154 -12.29 3.61 -8.73
C GLY A 154 -13.60 2.87 -8.63
N ASN A 155 -14.37 3.15 -7.58
CA ASN A 155 -15.63 2.46 -7.32
C ASN A 155 -16.63 2.64 -8.48
N GLY A 156 -17.48 1.64 -8.70
CA GLY A 156 -18.50 1.65 -9.76
C GLY A 156 -17.93 1.78 -11.19
N ARG A 157 -16.63 1.54 -11.39
CA ARG A 157 -16.01 1.49 -12.72
C ARG A 157 -15.92 0.05 -13.22
N PRO A 158 -16.11 -0.19 -14.54
CA PRO A 158 -15.84 -1.49 -15.11
C PRO A 158 -14.33 -1.77 -15.07
N TYR A 159 -13.98 -3.01 -14.72
CA TYR A 159 -12.61 -3.51 -14.72
C TYR A 159 -12.51 -4.71 -15.68
N PRO A 160 -11.41 -4.87 -16.44
CA PRO A 160 -11.28 -6.02 -17.34
C PRO A 160 -11.30 -7.33 -16.55
N ALA A 161 -12.14 -8.26 -16.96
CA ALA A 161 -12.28 -9.59 -16.36
C ALA A 161 -11.25 -10.57 -16.97
N THR A 162 -9.97 -10.32 -16.70
CA THR A 162 -8.84 -11.05 -17.28
C THR A 162 -8.07 -11.85 -16.22
N ASP A 163 -7.52 -13.00 -16.60
CA ASP A 163 -6.77 -13.88 -15.70
C ASP A 163 -5.52 -13.20 -15.11
N ASN A 164 -4.95 -12.21 -15.82
CA ASN A 164 -3.79 -11.46 -15.38
C ASN A 164 -4.09 -10.40 -14.29
N ARG A 165 -5.37 -10.15 -13.93
CA ARG A 165 -5.78 -9.03 -13.05
C ARG A 165 -5.05 -9.00 -11.71
N CYS A 166 -4.82 -10.17 -11.12
CA CYS A 166 -4.21 -10.31 -9.79
C CYS A 166 -2.67 -10.38 -9.84
N LEU A 167 -2.04 -10.54 -11.00
CA LEU A 167 -0.61 -10.91 -11.08
C LEU A 167 0.32 -9.86 -10.47
N ALA A 168 0.00 -8.57 -10.58
CA ALA A 168 0.77 -7.50 -9.93
C ALA A 168 0.77 -7.64 -8.39
N ALA A 169 -0.36 -8.02 -7.80
CA ALA A 169 -0.51 -8.23 -6.36
C ALA A 169 0.11 -9.56 -5.91
N ILE A 170 0.03 -10.61 -6.73
CA ILE A 170 0.72 -11.90 -6.48
C ILE A 170 2.24 -11.71 -6.50
N ALA A 171 2.77 -11.03 -7.52
CA ALA A 171 4.20 -10.69 -7.61
C ALA A 171 4.68 -9.89 -6.40
N ALA A 172 3.85 -8.95 -5.94
CA ALA A 172 4.12 -8.17 -4.74
C ALA A 172 4.24 -9.07 -3.51
N HIS A 173 3.28 -9.98 -3.30
CA HIS A 173 3.32 -10.90 -2.17
C HIS A 173 4.50 -11.87 -2.20
N ILE A 174 4.81 -12.47 -3.36
CA ILE A 174 6.03 -13.28 -3.53
C ILE A 174 7.27 -12.46 -3.13
N THR A 175 7.33 -11.19 -3.53
CA THR A 175 8.44 -10.31 -3.16
C THR A 175 8.48 -10.02 -1.66
N HIS A 176 7.33 -9.86 -0.99
CA HIS A 176 7.25 -9.73 0.46
C HIS A 176 7.75 -10.99 1.17
N LEU A 177 7.23 -12.18 0.81
CA LEU A 177 7.67 -13.46 1.38
C LEU A 177 9.18 -13.71 1.25
N LEU A 178 9.81 -13.24 0.16
CA LEU A 178 11.26 -13.27 -0.02
C LEU A 178 12.00 -12.21 0.80
N ARG A 179 11.47 -10.98 0.86
CA ARG A 179 12.03 -9.86 1.65
C ARG A 179 12.10 -10.20 3.14
N ASP A 180 11.06 -10.84 3.62
CA ASP A 180 10.77 -11.03 5.04
C ASP A 180 11.10 -12.46 5.53
N MET A 181 11.57 -13.34 4.63
CA MET A 181 11.89 -14.75 4.89
C MET A 181 12.73 -15.00 6.15
N LEU A 182 13.79 -14.21 6.38
CA LEU A 182 14.70 -14.42 7.52
C LEU A 182 14.03 -14.09 8.87
N PRO A 183 13.46 -12.88 9.09
CA PRO A 183 12.68 -12.61 10.30
C PRO A 183 11.46 -13.53 10.44
N ASP A 184 10.74 -13.83 9.35
CA ASP A 184 9.59 -14.76 9.38
C ASP A 184 10.00 -16.15 9.90
N THR A 185 11.10 -16.71 9.38
CA THR A 185 11.63 -18.01 9.81
C THR A 185 12.04 -17.99 11.28
N ALA A 186 12.61 -16.89 11.77
CA ALA A 186 12.93 -16.71 13.19
C ALA A 186 11.68 -16.66 14.09
N ASN A 187 10.56 -16.14 13.57
CA ASN A 187 9.27 -16.07 14.24
C ASN A 187 8.39 -17.33 14.08
N GLY A 188 8.90 -18.36 13.38
CA GLY A 188 8.20 -19.62 13.16
C GLY A 188 7.28 -19.65 11.93
N PHE A 189 7.39 -18.69 11.03
CA PHE A 189 6.71 -18.72 9.73
C PHE A 189 7.66 -19.23 8.65
N SER A 190 7.37 -20.39 8.08
CA SER A 190 8.11 -20.92 6.93
C SER A 190 7.37 -20.59 5.64
N ASN A 191 8.00 -19.81 4.76
CA ASN A 191 7.44 -19.39 3.47
C ASN A 191 7.95 -20.25 2.29
N ILE A 192 8.92 -21.14 2.54
CA ILE A 192 9.39 -22.16 1.58
C ILE A 192 8.56 -23.45 1.74
N PRO A 193 8.01 -24.03 0.65
CA PRO A 193 7.20 -25.25 0.71
C PRO A 193 7.96 -26.46 1.25
N ARG A 194 7.28 -27.31 2.02
CA ARG A 194 7.79 -28.57 2.56
C ARG A 194 8.35 -29.48 1.48
N GLU A 195 7.67 -29.60 0.35
CA GLU A 195 8.07 -30.44 -0.78
C GLU A 195 9.42 -29.99 -1.36
N CYS A 196 9.70 -28.69 -1.35
CA CYS A 196 11.00 -28.15 -1.78
C CYS A 196 12.11 -28.45 -0.76
N LEU A 197 11.80 -28.46 0.53
CA LEU A 197 12.73 -28.78 1.61
C LEU A 197 13.07 -30.27 1.60
N GLU A 198 12.06 -31.14 1.56
CA GLU A 198 12.17 -32.60 1.57
C GLU A 198 12.91 -33.12 0.33
N ALA A 199 12.59 -32.60 -0.88
CA ALA A 199 13.23 -33.02 -2.12
C ALA A 199 14.76 -32.75 -2.17
N HIS A 200 15.27 -31.85 -1.32
CA HIS A 200 16.69 -31.47 -1.28
C HIS A 200 17.36 -31.76 0.07
N GLY A 201 16.63 -32.34 1.03
CA GLY A 201 17.15 -32.65 2.38
C GLY A 201 17.58 -31.43 3.20
N ILE A 202 16.96 -30.26 2.97
CA ILE A 202 17.32 -29.01 3.66
C ILE A 202 16.26 -28.58 4.70
N SER A 203 16.70 -27.84 5.71
CA SER A 203 15.88 -27.15 6.70
C SER A 203 15.47 -25.75 6.21
N PRO A 204 14.35 -25.16 6.68
CA PRO A 204 14.04 -23.74 6.46
C PRO A 204 15.15 -22.77 6.88
N LYS A 205 16.06 -23.20 7.76
CA LYS A 205 17.19 -22.42 8.26
C LYS A 205 18.43 -22.47 7.36
N ASP A 206 18.48 -23.35 6.37
CA ASP A 206 19.65 -23.56 5.51
C ASP A 206 19.67 -22.57 4.33
N VAL A 207 19.52 -21.29 4.66
CA VAL A 207 19.24 -20.19 3.71
C VAL A 207 20.40 -19.89 2.73
N GLU A 208 21.62 -20.30 3.08
CA GLU A 208 22.82 -20.20 2.22
C GLU A 208 22.98 -21.40 1.27
N SER A 209 22.20 -22.47 1.47
CA SER A 209 22.33 -23.69 0.67
C SER A 209 22.02 -23.45 -0.80
N ALA A 210 22.69 -24.19 -1.69
CA ALA A 210 22.45 -24.06 -3.13
C ALA A 210 20.99 -24.36 -3.54
N PRO A 211 20.29 -25.37 -2.98
CA PRO A 211 18.87 -25.60 -3.27
C PRO A 211 17.97 -24.46 -2.79
N PHE A 212 18.21 -23.89 -1.61
CA PHE A 212 17.44 -22.75 -1.12
C PHE A 212 17.60 -21.53 -2.05
N ARG A 213 18.84 -21.21 -2.45
CA ARG A 213 19.11 -20.11 -3.39
C ARG A 213 18.50 -20.35 -4.77
N ALA A 214 18.48 -21.60 -5.25
CA ALA A 214 17.80 -21.96 -6.51
C ALA A 214 16.27 -21.78 -6.41
N TRP A 215 15.66 -22.11 -5.27
CA TRP A 215 14.24 -21.81 -5.01
C TRP A 215 13.97 -20.30 -4.97
N VAL A 216 14.80 -19.52 -4.26
CA VAL A 216 14.71 -18.05 -4.27
C VAL A 216 14.80 -17.49 -5.69
N GLN A 217 15.74 -17.98 -6.51
CA GLN A 217 15.88 -17.59 -7.91
C GLN A 217 14.61 -17.89 -8.73
N ASN A 218 13.96 -19.04 -8.53
CA ASN A 218 12.69 -19.37 -9.18
C ASN A 218 11.57 -18.38 -8.78
N GLN A 219 11.41 -18.13 -7.48
CA GLN A 219 10.42 -17.19 -6.95
C GLN A 219 10.64 -15.75 -7.48
N VAL A 220 11.89 -15.29 -7.56
CA VAL A 220 12.24 -14.01 -8.20
C VAL A 220 11.83 -14.01 -9.67
N GLY A 221 12.17 -15.05 -10.43
CA GLY A 221 11.79 -15.18 -11.84
C GLY A 221 10.27 -15.14 -12.06
N GLN A 222 9.51 -15.87 -11.24
CA GLN A 222 8.05 -15.86 -11.27
C GLN A 222 7.49 -14.46 -10.96
N ALA A 223 7.97 -13.80 -9.90
CA ALA A 223 7.54 -12.44 -9.55
C ALA A 223 7.87 -11.43 -10.67
N ARG A 224 9.00 -11.57 -11.37
CA ARG A 224 9.34 -10.73 -12.55
C ARG A 224 8.35 -10.90 -13.71
N VAL A 225 7.93 -12.13 -14.00
CA VAL A 225 6.91 -12.41 -15.03
C VAL A 225 5.55 -11.83 -14.60
N TYR A 226 5.13 -12.09 -13.36
CA TYR A 226 3.86 -11.61 -12.85
C TYR A 226 3.78 -10.07 -12.73
N PHE A 227 4.87 -9.39 -12.36
CA PHE A 227 4.93 -7.93 -12.43
C PHE A 227 4.80 -7.41 -13.87
N ARG A 228 5.41 -8.10 -14.85
CA ARG A 228 5.31 -7.71 -16.27
C ARG A 228 3.87 -7.79 -16.77
N GLU A 229 3.23 -8.94 -16.62
CA GLU A 229 1.86 -9.15 -17.11
C GLU A 229 0.82 -8.38 -16.29
N GLY A 230 1.00 -8.27 -14.97
CA GLY A 230 0.18 -7.41 -14.12
C GLY A 230 0.29 -5.92 -14.48
N LYS A 231 1.46 -5.44 -14.92
CA LYS A 231 1.61 -4.06 -15.43
C LYS A 231 0.86 -3.84 -16.75
N ARG A 232 0.67 -4.86 -17.59
CA ARG A 232 -0.17 -4.77 -18.80
C ARG A 232 -1.64 -4.59 -18.43
N TYR A 233 -2.13 -5.37 -17.46
CA TYR A 233 -3.46 -5.16 -16.88
C TYR A 233 -3.63 -3.73 -16.32
N LEU A 234 -2.64 -3.21 -15.59
CA LEU A 234 -2.67 -1.82 -15.12
C LEU A 234 -2.73 -0.79 -16.27
N ASP A 235 -2.12 -1.07 -17.43
CA ASP A 235 -2.20 -0.20 -18.61
C ASP A 235 -3.58 -0.23 -19.28
N GLU A 236 -4.40 -1.28 -19.08
CA GLU A 236 -5.76 -1.42 -19.61
C GLU A 236 -6.83 -0.68 -18.79
N LEU A 237 -6.57 -0.36 -17.51
CA LEU A 237 -7.55 0.32 -16.64
C LEU A 237 -7.98 1.70 -17.19
N ASP A 238 -9.19 2.17 -16.91
CA ASP A 238 -9.57 3.57 -17.20
C ASP A 238 -9.23 4.54 -16.07
N VAL A 239 -9.07 4.04 -14.83
CA VAL A 239 -8.87 4.85 -13.63
C VAL A 239 -7.39 5.17 -13.43
N LEU A 240 -6.98 6.41 -13.72
CA LEU A 240 -5.59 6.86 -13.59
C LEU A 240 -5.01 6.63 -12.18
N ARG A 241 -5.79 6.89 -11.11
CA ARG A 241 -5.34 6.72 -9.72
C ARG A 241 -4.97 5.25 -9.44
N CYS A 242 -5.78 4.28 -9.89
CA CYS A 242 -5.45 2.85 -9.82
C CYS A 242 -4.13 2.55 -10.55
N LYS A 243 -3.90 3.13 -11.74
CA LYS A 243 -2.62 2.96 -12.44
C LYS A 243 -1.44 3.50 -11.64
N ILE A 244 -1.53 4.74 -11.17
CA ILE A 244 -0.44 5.40 -10.43
C ILE A 244 -0.10 4.58 -9.18
N VAL A 245 -1.11 4.17 -8.42
CA VAL A 245 -0.94 3.37 -7.21
C VAL A 245 -0.35 2.00 -7.52
N GLY A 246 -0.91 1.26 -8.49
CA GLY A 246 -0.40 -0.05 -8.90
C GLY A 246 1.04 0.01 -9.43
N TYR A 247 1.39 1.01 -10.24
CA TYR A 247 2.74 1.20 -10.76
C TYR A 247 3.75 1.57 -9.68
N TRP A 248 3.37 2.44 -8.74
CA TRP A 248 4.21 2.80 -7.60
C TRP A 248 4.49 1.60 -6.70
N TYR A 249 3.46 0.79 -6.42
CA TYR A 249 3.57 -0.43 -5.64
C TYR A 249 4.48 -1.48 -6.31
N CYS A 250 4.25 -1.77 -7.61
CA CYS A 250 5.12 -2.65 -8.39
C CYS A 250 6.58 -2.21 -8.34
N ALA A 251 6.84 -0.93 -8.61
CA ALA A 251 8.20 -0.43 -8.75
C ALA A 251 9.05 -0.51 -7.48
N ARG A 252 8.43 -0.33 -6.30
CA ARG A 252 9.08 -0.47 -4.99
C ARG A 252 9.59 -1.89 -4.80
N LEU A 253 8.73 -2.87 -5.04
CA LEU A 253 9.03 -4.30 -4.85
C LEU A 253 9.95 -4.83 -5.96
N GLU A 254 9.82 -4.34 -7.19
CA GLU A 254 10.82 -4.56 -8.25
C GLU A 254 12.22 -4.01 -7.89
N GLY A 255 12.34 -3.11 -6.91
CA GLY A 255 13.60 -2.67 -6.30
C GLY A 255 14.20 -3.68 -5.31
N VAL A 256 13.35 -4.36 -4.54
CA VAL A 256 13.75 -5.46 -3.65
C VAL A 256 14.25 -6.65 -4.48
N LEU A 257 13.50 -7.08 -5.50
CA LEU A 257 13.94 -8.14 -6.41
C LEU A 257 15.29 -7.82 -7.07
N SER A 258 15.52 -6.57 -7.49
CA SER A 258 16.81 -6.14 -8.05
C SER A 258 17.97 -6.18 -7.05
N THR A 259 17.66 -6.13 -5.75
CA THR A 259 18.65 -6.28 -4.69
C THR A 259 18.99 -7.76 -4.51
N ILE A 260 17.98 -8.64 -4.42
CA ILE A 260 18.14 -10.10 -4.33
C ILE A 260 18.96 -10.65 -5.51
N GLU A 261 18.64 -10.26 -6.75
CA GLU A 261 19.37 -10.68 -7.96
C GLU A 261 20.86 -10.30 -7.90
N ARG A 262 21.15 -9.06 -7.50
CA ARG A 262 22.52 -8.53 -7.39
C ARG A 262 23.32 -9.20 -6.26
N ASP A 263 22.65 -9.67 -5.22
CA ASP A 263 23.25 -10.37 -4.09
C ASP A 263 23.36 -11.89 -4.34
N GLY A 264 23.19 -12.35 -5.59
CA GLY A 264 23.33 -13.77 -5.94
C GLY A 264 22.24 -14.66 -5.34
N TYR A 265 21.04 -14.11 -5.15
CA TYR A 265 19.88 -14.76 -4.51
C TYR A 265 20.06 -15.10 -3.02
N ILE A 266 21.08 -14.53 -2.36
CA ILE A 266 21.22 -14.56 -0.90
C ILE A 266 20.23 -13.54 -0.30
N LEU A 267 19.45 -13.97 0.70
CA LEU A 267 18.44 -13.11 1.33
C LEU A 267 19.04 -12.28 2.47
N ARG A 268 18.52 -11.07 2.67
CA ARG A 268 18.94 -10.16 3.74
C ARG A 268 17.92 -10.17 4.88
N ALA A 269 18.37 -9.91 6.11
CA ALA A 269 17.47 -9.64 7.23
C ALA A 269 16.77 -8.26 7.11
N VAL A 270 17.35 -7.33 6.36
CA VAL A 270 16.81 -5.97 6.12
C VAL A 270 17.09 -5.55 4.67
N TYR A 271 16.05 -5.05 3.99
CA TYR A 271 16.15 -4.43 2.68
C TYR A 271 15.88 -2.93 2.77
N ASN A 272 16.86 -2.13 2.37
CA ASN A 272 16.69 -0.67 2.25
C ASN A 272 15.87 -0.36 1.00
N GLU A 273 14.71 0.25 1.19
CA GLU A 273 13.83 0.62 0.08
C GLU A 273 14.44 1.77 -0.72
N ARG A 274 14.72 1.52 -2.01
CA ARG A 274 15.25 2.52 -2.95
C ARG A 274 14.16 2.95 -3.91
N HIS A 275 13.81 4.23 -3.89
CA HIS A 275 12.93 4.82 -4.90
C HIS A 275 13.66 4.86 -6.26
N LYS A 276 13.12 4.17 -7.28
CA LYS A 276 13.70 4.17 -8.64
C LYS A 276 13.30 5.43 -9.40
N LEU A 277 14.28 6.11 -9.98
CA LEU A 277 14.12 7.31 -10.82
C LEU A 277 13.15 7.07 -12.00
N PHE A 278 13.22 5.87 -12.60
CA PHE A 278 12.30 5.43 -13.66
C PHE A 278 10.82 5.46 -13.26
N THR A 279 10.50 5.23 -11.99
CA THR A 279 9.13 5.28 -11.47
C THR A 279 8.61 6.71 -11.41
N VAL A 280 9.45 7.65 -10.97
CA VAL A 280 9.14 9.08 -11.00
C VAL A 280 8.89 9.53 -12.43
N LEU A 281 9.73 9.10 -13.38
CA LEU A 281 9.55 9.38 -14.81
C LEU A 281 8.26 8.75 -15.38
N LYS A 282 7.93 7.50 -15.04
CA LYS A 282 6.70 6.86 -15.54
C LYS A 282 5.43 7.47 -14.91
N ILE A 283 5.45 7.85 -13.64
CA ILE A 283 4.34 8.57 -12.99
C ILE A 283 4.18 9.96 -13.60
N ALA A 284 5.28 10.70 -13.82
CA ALA A 284 5.27 11.99 -14.50
C ALA A 284 4.71 11.86 -15.93
N TRP A 285 5.15 10.85 -16.69
CA TRP A 285 4.64 10.57 -18.04
C TRP A 285 3.16 10.19 -18.05
N LEU A 286 2.68 9.40 -17.09
CA LEU A 286 1.24 9.10 -16.92
C LEU A 286 0.45 10.38 -16.63
N GLY A 287 0.98 11.29 -15.81
CA GLY A 287 0.43 12.61 -15.57
C GLY A 287 0.36 13.47 -16.85
N VAL A 288 1.47 13.55 -17.60
CA VAL A 288 1.52 14.28 -18.90
C VAL A 288 0.53 13.68 -19.90
N ARG A 289 0.48 12.35 -20.05
CA ARG A 289 -0.47 11.66 -20.95
C ARG A 289 -1.93 11.92 -20.53
N TYR A 290 -2.23 12.03 -19.24
CA TYR A 290 -3.57 12.37 -18.77
C TYR A 290 -3.94 13.82 -19.08
N LEU A 291 -3.02 14.77 -18.84
CA LEU A 291 -3.19 16.17 -19.22
C LEU A 291 -3.40 16.32 -20.74
N LEU A 292 -2.66 15.57 -21.57
CA LEU A 292 -2.84 15.52 -23.02
C LEU A 292 -4.20 14.93 -23.44
N LYS A 293 -4.71 13.89 -22.74
CA LYS A 293 -6.05 13.34 -22.99
C LYS A 293 -7.14 14.36 -22.65
N ILE A 294 -6.97 15.15 -21.58
CA ILE A 294 -7.87 16.25 -21.22
C ILE A 294 -7.80 17.38 -22.26
N SER A 295 -6.62 17.81 -22.70
CA SER A 295 -6.50 18.90 -23.68
C SER A 295 -7.07 18.50 -25.05
N LEU A 296 -6.94 17.24 -25.46
CA LEU A 296 -7.57 16.70 -26.67
C LEU A 296 -9.10 16.59 -26.56
N ALA A 297 -9.63 16.27 -25.38
CA ALA A 297 -11.08 16.29 -25.13
C ALA A 297 -11.65 17.72 -25.06
N ALA A 298 -10.88 18.67 -24.54
CA ALA A 298 -11.26 20.08 -24.52
C ALA A 298 -11.25 20.70 -25.94
N SER A 299 -10.30 20.31 -26.79
CA SER A 299 -10.23 20.81 -28.17
C SER A 299 -11.25 20.18 -29.12
N SER A 300 -11.77 18.97 -28.83
CA SER A 300 -12.87 18.38 -29.62
C SER A 300 -14.25 19.02 -29.33
N PHE A 301 -14.43 19.65 -28.17
CA PHE A 301 -15.62 20.47 -27.85
C PHE A 301 -15.52 21.93 -28.35
N GLY A 302 -14.44 22.30 -29.04
CA GLY A 302 -14.16 23.66 -29.51
C GLY A 302 -14.79 24.06 -30.85
N ARG A 303 -15.74 23.29 -31.42
CA ARG A 303 -16.52 23.78 -32.58
C ARG A 303 -17.56 24.81 -32.12
N CYS A 304 -17.14 26.07 -32.06
CA CYS A 304 -18.05 27.20 -31.90
C CYS A 304 -19.11 27.19 -33.02
N THR A 305 -20.33 26.78 -32.68
CA THR A 305 -21.51 27.03 -33.51
C THR A 305 -21.82 28.53 -33.46
N LEU A 306 -21.09 29.31 -34.25
CA LEU A 306 -21.32 30.75 -34.40
C LEU A 306 -22.67 30.98 -35.11
N ILE A 307 -23.75 31.02 -34.31
CA ILE A 307 -25.06 31.47 -34.76
C ILE A 307 -24.98 32.99 -34.92
N LEU A 308 -24.47 33.42 -36.08
CA LEU A 308 -24.51 34.80 -36.55
C LEU A 308 -25.97 35.21 -36.82
N ARG A 309 -26.67 35.71 -35.78
CA ARG A 309 -27.97 36.37 -35.96
C ARG A 309 -27.76 37.73 -36.60
N SER A 310 -27.88 37.78 -37.93
CA SER A 310 -27.94 39.04 -38.67
C SER A 310 -29.16 39.86 -38.26
N ARG A 311 -28.93 41.06 -37.71
CA ARG A 311 -29.97 42.08 -37.52
C ARG A 311 -29.78 43.18 -38.56
N ARG A 312 -30.47 43.11 -39.71
CA ARG A 312 -31.13 44.24 -40.43
C ARG A 312 -31.63 43.85 -41.85
N PRO A 313 -32.59 44.61 -42.43
CA PRO A 313 -33.38 44.19 -43.59
C PRO A 313 -32.73 44.56 -44.95
N GLY A 314 -33.32 44.02 -46.02
CA GLY A 314 -32.69 43.93 -47.33
C GLY A 314 -32.53 45.21 -48.15
N ARG A 315 -31.64 45.11 -49.14
CA ARG A 315 -31.71 45.80 -50.43
C ARG A 315 -30.93 45.02 -51.49
N SER A 316 -31.19 45.32 -52.76
CA SER A 316 -30.86 44.48 -53.92
C SER A 316 -29.76 45.04 -54.83
N THR A 317 -29.28 44.17 -55.72
CA THR A 317 -28.71 44.43 -57.08
C THR A 317 -27.22 44.79 -57.26
N ALA A 318 -26.52 43.86 -57.95
CA ALA A 318 -25.50 44.01 -59.02
C ALA A 318 -24.17 44.79 -58.82
N GLY A 319 -23.06 44.18 -59.27
CA GLY A 319 -21.76 44.85 -59.43
C GLY A 319 -20.59 43.89 -59.73
N SER A 320 -20.10 43.88 -60.96
CA SER A 320 -19.21 42.89 -61.58
C SER A 320 -17.68 43.04 -61.33
N ILE A 321 -16.92 41.98 -61.67
CA ILE A 321 -15.51 41.94 -62.17
C ILE A 321 -14.30 41.87 -61.20
N ARG A 322 -13.38 40.98 -61.64
CA ARG A 322 -12.02 40.59 -61.19
C ARG A 322 -11.07 41.71 -60.74
N SER A 323 -10.15 41.40 -59.82
CA SER A 323 -8.72 41.17 -60.14
C SER A 323 -7.94 40.51 -58.99
N CYS A 324 -6.71 40.06 -59.26
CA CYS A 324 -5.87 39.26 -58.35
C CYS A 324 -4.93 40.12 -57.50
N ARG A 325 -4.63 39.71 -56.26
CA ARG A 325 -3.25 39.80 -55.72
C ARG A 325 -2.99 38.84 -54.55
N LEU A 326 -1.76 38.35 -54.49
CA LEU A 326 -1.15 37.61 -53.37
C LEU A 326 -0.78 38.58 -52.25
N GLU A 327 -0.88 38.16 -50.98
CA GLU A 327 0.06 38.54 -49.92
C GLU A 327 0.31 37.36 -48.96
N ALA A 328 1.43 37.42 -48.24
CA ALA A 328 2.11 36.30 -47.58
C ALA A 328 2.04 36.43 -46.03
N PRO A 329 2.58 35.48 -45.24
CA PRO A 329 2.30 35.41 -43.80
C PRO A 329 3.07 36.45 -42.97
N ILE A 330 2.44 36.95 -41.91
CA ILE A 330 3.07 37.85 -40.93
C ILE A 330 3.95 37.04 -39.97
N THR A 331 5.25 37.29 -40.04
CA THR A 331 6.23 36.90 -39.01
C THR A 331 6.14 37.87 -37.83
N MET A 332 6.11 37.36 -36.60
CA MET A 332 6.21 38.17 -35.38
C MET A 332 7.50 37.83 -34.62
N THR A 333 8.41 38.79 -34.52
CA THR A 333 9.65 38.68 -33.75
C THR A 333 9.91 39.92 -32.90
N PHE A 334 9.98 39.69 -31.59
CA PHE A 334 10.78 40.35 -30.54
C PHE A 334 11.10 41.86 -30.54
N SER A 335 10.80 42.48 -29.40
CA SER A 335 11.74 43.26 -28.58
C SER A 335 11.26 43.19 -27.11
N SER A 336 12.06 43.26 -26.06
CA SER A 336 13.53 43.25 -25.90
C SER A 336 13.85 43.04 -24.40
N ASP A 337 14.96 42.35 -24.12
CA ASP A 337 16.04 42.65 -23.16
C ASP A 337 15.78 43.31 -21.79
N SER A 338 16.63 43.16 -20.77
CA SER A 338 17.50 42.09 -20.25
C SER A 338 18.24 42.64 -19.03
N THR A 339 18.51 41.86 -17.97
CA THR A 339 19.80 41.90 -17.23
C THR A 339 19.90 40.76 -16.20
N PRO A 340 21.07 40.13 -16.03
CA PRO A 340 21.29 39.04 -15.06
C PRO A 340 22.05 39.50 -13.81
N SER A 341 22.09 38.66 -12.77
CA SER A 341 23.07 38.76 -11.68
C SER A 341 23.86 37.45 -11.51
N ILE A 342 25.17 37.58 -11.56
CA ILE A 342 26.16 36.50 -11.39
C ILE A 342 26.59 36.46 -9.92
N SER A 343 26.76 35.26 -9.36
CA SER A 343 27.76 35.06 -8.30
C SER A 343 28.25 33.60 -8.28
N ALA A 344 29.58 33.44 -8.27
CA ALA A 344 30.28 32.16 -8.16
C ALA A 344 31.63 32.42 -7.45
N ARG A 345 32.26 31.35 -6.91
CA ARG A 345 33.43 31.32 -5.98
C ARG A 345 33.05 31.66 -4.52
N ASN A 346 33.72 31.23 -3.46
CA ASN A 346 34.81 30.24 -3.20
C ASN A 346 34.72 29.84 -1.69
N CYS A 347 35.42 28.84 -1.12
CA CYS A 347 36.42 27.88 -1.60
C CYS A 347 36.30 26.54 -0.82
N ALA A 348 37.30 25.66 -0.88
CA ALA A 348 37.52 24.57 0.08
C ALA A 348 38.46 25.01 1.23
N THR A 349 38.28 24.42 2.43
CA THR A 349 39.28 24.45 3.52
C THR A 349 39.29 23.11 4.24
N THR A 350 40.48 22.55 4.46
CA THR A 350 40.72 21.29 5.19
C THR A 350 41.73 21.53 6.31
N VAL A 351 41.32 21.31 7.57
CA VAL A 351 42.17 21.25 8.78
C VAL A 351 41.44 20.27 9.73
N ALA A 352 41.91 19.04 9.93
CA ALA A 352 43.03 18.57 10.76
C ALA A 352 42.70 18.43 12.27
N SER A 353 42.91 17.19 12.71
CA SER A 353 42.81 16.58 14.05
C SER A 353 43.25 17.41 15.26
N MET A 354 42.53 17.27 16.38
CA MET A 354 43.06 17.26 17.75
C MET A 354 42.25 16.26 18.60
N SER A 355 42.90 15.68 19.61
CA SER A 355 42.43 14.53 20.41
C SER A 355 41.96 14.91 21.82
N ASP A 356 41.43 13.91 22.54
CA ASP A 356 41.25 13.85 24.01
C ASP A 356 40.30 14.89 24.64
N GLU A 357 39.50 14.62 25.66
CA GLU A 357 39.75 13.78 26.85
C GLU A 357 38.40 13.41 27.52
N MET A 358 38.33 12.26 28.21
CA MET A 358 37.15 11.89 29.04
C MET A 358 37.14 12.67 30.37
N PRO A 359 35.94 12.91 30.94
CA PRO A 359 35.76 12.41 32.30
C PRO A 359 34.37 11.82 32.62
N GLU A 360 34.38 10.62 33.19
CA GLU A 360 33.39 10.13 34.17
C GLU A 360 34.10 10.00 35.55
N PRO A 361 33.43 9.75 36.69
CA PRO A 361 31.99 9.59 36.92
C PRO A 361 31.44 10.48 38.08
N ARG A 362 30.11 10.55 38.27
CA ARG A 362 29.51 10.92 39.58
C ARG A 362 28.27 10.08 39.93
N MET A 363 28.40 9.30 41.01
CA MET A 363 27.29 8.56 41.65
C MET A 363 26.26 9.48 42.33
N ARG A 364 24.97 9.13 42.19
CA ARG A 364 23.87 9.10 43.21
C ARG A 364 22.54 8.90 42.46
N LYS A 365 21.47 8.30 43.00
CA LYS A 365 21.11 7.91 44.38
C LYS A 365 20.29 6.60 44.35
N ARG A 366 20.20 5.93 45.49
CA ARG A 366 19.43 4.71 45.74
C ARG A 366 18.06 5.09 46.31
N GLU A 367 16.96 4.59 45.75
CA GLU A 367 15.62 4.71 46.35
C GLU A 367 14.92 3.34 46.47
N SER A 368 13.91 3.29 47.34
CA SER A 368 13.54 2.09 48.08
C SER A 368 12.36 1.33 47.50
N ILE A 369 12.48 0.01 47.51
CA ILE A 369 11.38 -0.94 47.35
C ILE A 369 10.37 -0.82 48.49
N SER A 370 9.13 -0.47 48.17
CA SER A 370 7.99 -0.52 49.09
C SER A 370 6.86 -1.33 48.43
N SER A 371 6.52 -2.46 49.03
CA SER A 371 5.50 -3.39 48.54
C SER A 371 4.10 -2.94 48.92
N LYS A 372 3.17 -2.88 47.96
CA LYS A 372 1.73 -2.84 48.25
C LYS A 372 0.88 -3.55 47.19
N LYS A 373 0.41 -4.73 47.60
CA LYS A 373 -0.84 -5.46 47.29
C LYS A 373 -1.48 -5.33 45.89
N MET A 374 -1.77 -6.50 45.32
CA MET A 374 -2.72 -6.73 44.24
C MET A 374 -4.08 -6.06 44.47
N THR A 375 -4.67 -5.54 43.39
CA THR A 375 -6.12 -5.43 43.25
C THR A 375 -6.50 -5.89 41.85
N THR A 376 -7.29 -6.97 41.76
CA THR A 376 -7.77 -7.56 40.51
C THR A 376 -8.81 -6.62 39.86
N GLY A 377 -8.64 -6.29 38.57
CA GLY A 377 -9.57 -5.38 37.87
C GLY A 377 -8.97 -4.68 36.66
N THR A 378 -8.40 -5.43 35.71
CA THR A 378 -7.87 -4.87 34.46
C THR A 378 -9.02 -4.39 33.56
N SER A 379 -9.31 -3.09 33.61
CA SER A 379 -10.24 -2.43 32.68
C SER A 379 -9.69 -2.44 31.24
N TRP A 380 -10.52 -2.85 30.27
CA TRP A 380 -10.18 -2.91 28.84
C TRP A 380 -9.71 -1.55 28.27
N LEU A 381 -10.12 -0.44 28.87
CA LEU A 381 -9.66 0.90 28.52
C LEU A 381 -8.15 1.12 28.76
N ALA A 382 -7.54 0.35 29.68
CA ALA A 382 -6.09 0.36 29.87
C ALA A 382 -5.34 -0.34 28.72
N PHE A 383 -5.92 -1.39 28.12
CA PHE A 383 -5.35 -2.09 26.97
C PHE A 383 -5.33 -1.22 25.72
N SER A 384 -6.43 -0.52 25.42
CA SER A 384 -6.49 0.42 24.28
C SER A 384 -5.45 1.55 24.39
N ARG A 385 -5.17 2.02 25.62
CA ARG A 385 -4.12 3.03 25.88
C ARG A 385 -2.69 2.46 25.88
N ALA A 386 -2.52 1.16 26.14
CA ALA A 386 -1.24 0.47 25.96
C ALA A 386 -0.92 0.30 24.46
N PHE A 387 -1.91 -0.07 23.64
CA PHE A 387 -1.79 -0.19 22.18
C PHE A 387 -1.23 1.09 21.51
N LEU A 388 -1.61 2.28 21.99
CA LEU A 388 -1.10 3.56 21.50
C LEU A 388 0.36 3.86 21.89
N ASN A 389 0.92 3.15 22.89
CA ASN A 389 2.27 3.40 23.40
C ASN A 389 3.31 2.34 22.98
N THR A 390 2.89 1.14 22.55
CA THR A 390 3.79 0.05 22.09
C THR A 390 4.35 0.28 20.67
N SER A 391 4.70 1.51 20.33
CA SER A 391 5.34 1.87 19.05
C SER A 391 6.88 1.70 19.09
N ARG A 392 7.35 0.51 19.49
CA ARG A 392 8.75 0.07 19.33
C ARG A 392 8.84 -1.45 19.25
N SER A 393 9.51 -1.92 18.18
CA SER A 393 10.07 -3.27 17.99
C SER A 393 9.17 -4.47 18.33
N LEU A 394 8.68 -5.14 17.29
CA LEU A 394 9.22 -6.44 16.89
C LEU A 394 8.73 -6.82 15.48
N LEU A 395 9.47 -7.74 14.83
CA LEU A 395 9.26 -8.14 13.45
C LEU A 395 8.18 -9.22 13.38
N SER A 396 7.18 -9.03 12.53
CA SER A 396 6.35 -10.05 11.88
C SER A 396 5.53 -9.34 10.80
N VAL A 397 5.37 -9.93 9.61
CA VAL A 397 5.20 -9.16 8.37
C VAL A 397 3.96 -9.60 7.56
N SER A 398 2.84 -9.68 8.29
CA SER A 398 1.47 -10.03 7.86
C SER A 398 0.88 -9.23 6.68
N PRO A 399 -0.27 -9.64 6.09
CA PRO A 399 -0.69 -9.23 4.73
C PRO A 399 -1.17 -7.77 4.59
N THR A 400 -1.18 -6.99 5.67
CA THR A 400 -1.63 -5.59 5.71
C THR A 400 -0.71 -4.61 4.95
N TYR A 401 0.28 -5.11 4.19
CA TYR A 401 1.24 -4.36 3.35
C TYR A 401 0.65 -3.75 2.05
N LEU A 402 -0.65 -3.49 2.01
CA LEU A 402 -1.24 -2.64 0.95
C LEU A 402 -0.44 -1.33 0.81
N PHE A 403 -0.07 -0.68 1.93
CA PHE A 403 0.64 0.60 1.92
C PHE A 403 1.53 0.85 3.17
N SER A 404 2.13 -0.18 3.78
CA SER A 404 3.00 0.03 4.95
C SER A 404 4.48 0.20 4.57
N SER A 405 5.12 1.24 5.13
CA SER A 405 6.58 1.42 5.16
C SER A 405 6.99 1.85 6.57
N SER A 406 7.35 0.90 7.43
CA SER A 406 7.87 1.16 8.78
C SER A 406 9.31 0.67 8.94
N GLY A 407 10.19 1.15 8.06
CA GLY A 407 11.61 1.36 8.38
C GLY A 407 11.80 2.72 9.05
N PRO A 408 12.76 2.90 9.98
CA PRO A 408 12.83 4.10 10.82
C PRO A 408 13.29 5.33 10.05
N LEU A 409 12.49 6.40 10.09
CA LEU A 409 13.00 7.77 9.88
C LEU A 409 13.70 8.22 11.17
N THR A 410 15.03 8.16 11.17
CA THR A 410 15.87 8.74 12.22
C THR A 410 15.74 10.26 12.21
N LEU A 411 14.87 10.76 13.08
CA LEU A 411 14.72 12.19 13.36
C LEU A 411 15.95 12.64 14.16
N ARG A 412 16.94 13.23 13.47
CA ARG A 412 18.06 13.92 14.13
C ARG A 412 17.50 15.05 15.00
N LYS A 413 17.93 15.07 16.25
CA LYS A 413 18.09 16.30 17.04
C LYS A 413 19.58 16.62 17.10
#